data_AF-A0A950ESV4-F1
#
_entry.id   AF-A0A950ESV4-F1
#
_cell.length_a   1.000
_cell.length_b   1.000
_cell.length_c   1.000
_cell.angle_alpha   90.00
_cell.angle_beta   90.00
_cell.angle_gamma   90.00
#
_symmetry.space_group_name_H-M   'P 1'
#
loop_
_entity.id
_entity.type
_entity.pdbx_description
1 polymer ?
#
loop_
_entity_poly.entity_id
_entity_poly.type
_entity_poly.pdbx_seq_one_letter_code
_entity_poly.pdbx_strand_id
1 'polypeptide(L)'
;MAKLILSMDGLVLKEIPLVKERTTIGRRATNDIQIDNLAMSGEHAVIVQILNDCFLEDLGSTNGTMVNGQPIKKHFLQHNDVIELGKYRLKYINEQTGTQQSAEFEKTMVLRPSAVPKVGGATRTGADTQIGAAAGGATTPMGAGMSAPPAPQPAPAPAANVLGAVQILNGPNAGKELELSKPLTTLGKPGVQVAVITRRPQGYFITHVEGASFPIVNGKTIDAQAHPLKDHDILEISGTKMEFFIKT
;
A
#
# COMPACT_ATOMS: atom_id res chain seq x y z
N MET A 1 -2.11 20.09 14.41
CA MET A 1 -1.22 19.91 13.23
C MET A 1 -0.51 18.56 13.36
N ALA A 2 0.07 18.04 12.28
CA ALA A 2 0.88 16.82 12.37
C ALA A 2 2.33 17.17 12.75
N LYS A 3 2.93 16.39 13.65
CA LYS A 3 4.33 16.57 14.09
C LYS A 3 5.04 15.22 14.24
N LEU A 4 6.35 15.24 14.02
CA LEU A 4 7.25 14.11 14.23
C LEU A 4 8.16 14.41 15.40
N ILE A 5 8.27 13.45 16.31
CA ILE A 5 9.17 13.50 17.46
C ILE A 5 10.29 12.50 17.18
N LEU A 6 11.48 13.01 16.87
CA LEU A 6 12.68 12.21 16.69
C LEU A 6 13.25 11.87 18.06
N SER A 7 13.41 10.58 18.33
CA SER A 7 14.00 10.04 19.54
C SER A 7 15.11 9.04 19.24
N MET A 8 16.11 8.97 20.11
CA MET A 8 17.19 7.98 20.07
C MET A 8 17.39 7.43 21.48
N ASP A 9 17.32 6.11 21.64
CA ASP A 9 17.49 5.44 22.95
C ASP A 9 16.58 6.02 24.08
N GLY A 10 15.39 6.47 23.72
CA GLY A 10 14.42 7.08 24.65
C GLY A 10 14.59 8.58 24.88
N LEU A 11 15.66 9.21 24.38
CA LEU A 11 15.87 10.65 24.43
C LEU A 11 15.26 11.32 23.20
N VAL A 12 14.35 12.28 23.42
CA VAL A 12 13.81 13.12 22.35
C VAL A 12 14.89 14.10 21.89
N LEU A 13 15.29 13.99 20.64
CA LEU A 13 16.32 14.83 20.01
C LEU A 13 15.71 16.09 19.39
N LYS A 14 14.59 15.95 18.68
CA LYS A 14 14.01 17.04 17.90
C LYS A 14 12.52 16.84 17.65
N GLU A 15 11.75 17.90 17.76
CA GLU A 15 10.36 17.96 17.30
C GLU A 15 10.29 18.72 15.97
N ILE A 16 9.63 18.12 15.00
CA ILE A 16 9.60 18.61 13.62
C ILE A 16 8.13 18.69 13.18
N PRO A 17 7.58 19.89 12.98
CA PRO A 17 6.22 20.03 12.47
C PRO A 17 6.18 19.62 11.00
N LEU A 18 5.18 18.83 10.62
CA LEU A 18 4.90 18.47 9.24
C LEU A 18 4.04 19.58 8.62
N VAL A 19 4.73 20.56 8.02
CA VAL A 19 4.10 21.71 7.34
C VAL A 19 4.13 21.54 5.83
N LYS A 20 5.07 20.75 5.31
CA LYS A 20 5.28 20.53 3.88
C LYS A 20 4.51 19.32 3.40
N GLU A 21 3.98 19.38 2.18
CA GLU A 21 3.33 18.24 1.50
C GLU A 21 4.30 17.07 1.30
N ARG A 22 5.60 17.35 1.19
CA ARG A 22 6.65 16.34 1.07
C ARG A 22 7.78 16.67 2.02
N THR A 23 8.07 15.75 2.93
CA THR A 23 9.15 15.86 3.92
C THR A 23 10.10 14.68 3.72
N THR A 24 11.36 14.94 3.38
CA THR A 24 12.36 13.88 3.17
C THR A 24 13.15 13.61 4.44
N ILE A 25 13.52 12.34 4.65
CA ILE A 25 14.27 11.85 5.79
C ILE A 25 15.51 11.13 5.28
N GLY A 26 16.68 11.48 5.82
CA GLY A 26 17.91 10.79 5.45
C GLY A 26 19.16 11.37 6.09
N ARG A 27 20.31 10.78 5.75
CA ARG A 27 21.62 11.20 6.27
C ARG A 27 22.11 12.53 5.70
N ARG A 28 21.75 12.83 4.45
CA ARG A 28 22.21 14.06 3.78
C ARG A 28 21.54 15.29 4.38
N ALA A 29 22.30 16.39 4.47
CA ALA A 29 21.79 17.71 4.85
C ALA A 29 20.79 18.30 3.86
N THR A 30 20.66 17.71 2.66
CA THR A 30 19.66 18.08 1.66
C THR A 30 18.25 17.64 2.04
N ASN A 31 18.09 16.75 3.02
CA ASN A 31 16.79 16.31 3.50
C ASN A 31 16.22 17.28 4.54
N ASP A 32 14.89 17.36 4.61
CA ASP A 32 14.21 18.14 5.65
C ASP A 32 14.53 17.65 7.06
N ILE A 33 14.58 16.32 7.21
CA ILE A 33 14.95 15.64 8.44
C ILE A 33 16.31 14.98 8.22
N GLN A 34 17.35 15.74 8.52
CA GLN A 34 18.72 15.22 8.53
C GLN A 34 18.96 14.42 9.81
N ILE A 35 19.35 13.16 9.65
CA ILE A 35 19.82 12.30 10.75
C ILE A 35 21.20 11.80 10.35
N ASP A 36 22.23 12.46 10.88
CA ASP A 36 23.62 12.14 10.54
C ASP A 36 24.05 10.82 11.19
N ASN A 37 23.75 9.72 10.51
CA ASN A 37 24.15 8.40 10.94
C ASN A 37 24.58 7.51 9.78
N LEU A 38 25.67 6.77 9.96
CA LEU A 38 26.19 5.84 8.96
C LEU A 38 25.17 4.74 8.59
N ALA A 39 24.32 4.33 9.54
CA ALA A 39 23.25 3.36 9.35
C ALA A 39 22.02 3.91 8.60
N MET A 40 22.01 5.19 8.23
CA MET A 40 20.95 5.81 7.45
C MET A 40 21.43 6.13 6.02
N SER A 41 20.61 5.76 5.04
CA SER A 41 20.84 6.11 3.63
C SER A 41 20.74 7.61 3.40
N GLY A 42 21.37 8.08 2.32
CA GLY A 42 21.38 9.51 1.95
C GLY A 42 19.98 10.08 1.80
N GLU A 43 19.11 9.36 1.11
CA GLU A 43 17.66 9.54 1.04
C GLU A 43 17.04 8.22 1.51
N HIS A 44 16.47 8.20 2.72
CA HIS A 44 16.05 6.96 3.37
C HIS A 44 14.55 6.73 3.17
N ALA A 45 13.76 7.72 3.57
CA ALA A 45 12.31 7.68 3.45
C ALA A 45 11.77 9.07 3.13
N VAL A 46 10.57 9.10 2.59
CA VAL A 46 9.82 10.32 2.35
C VAL A 46 8.45 10.19 2.98
N ILE A 47 8.04 11.25 3.67
CA ILE A 47 6.67 11.41 4.14
C ILE A 47 5.97 12.35 3.19
N VAL A 48 4.89 11.88 2.59
CA VAL A 48 4.02 12.64 1.71
C VAL A 48 2.70 12.88 2.44
N GLN A 49 2.38 14.12 2.68
CA GLN A 49 1.11 14.54 3.23
C GLN A 49 0.18 14.92 2.08
N ILE A 50 -0.95 14.22 1.99
CA ILE A 50 -1.99 14.45 0.99
C ILE A 50 -3.27 14.78 1.74
N LEU A 51 -3.75 16.02 1.64
CA LEU A 51 -4.91 16.52 2.38
C LEU A 51 -4.72 16.37 3.91
N ASN A 52 -5.46 15.45 4.52
CA ASN A 52 -5.39 15.15 5.96
C ASN A 52 -4.59 13.88 6.28
N ASP A 53 -4.14 13.17 5.24
CA ASP A 53 -3.53 11.85 5.35
C ASP A 53 -2.02 11.94 5.14
N CYS A 54 -1.26 11.18 5.93
CA CYS A 54 0.20 11.09 5.81
C CYS A 54 0.61 9.70 5.35
N PHE A 55 1.46 9.65 4.34
CA PHE A 55 2.00 8.42 3.77
C PHE A 55 3.50 8.42 3.96
N LEU A 56 4.02 7.32 4.50
CA LEU A 56 5.45 7.05 4.59
C LEU A 56 5.84 6.11 3.46
N GLU A 57 6.84 6.49 2.68
CA GLU A 57 7.43 5.67 1.62
C GLU A 57 8.93 5.53 1.84
N ASP A 58 9.40 4.28 1.83
CA ASP A 58 10.82 3.94 1.88
C ASP A 58 11.41 4.04 0.47
N LEU A 59 12.56 4.73 0.34
CA LEU A 59 13.22 4.98 -0.95
C LEU A 59 14.30 3.93 -1.28
N GLY A 60 14.18 2.72 -0.73
CA GLY A 60 15.19 1.68 -0.87
C GLY A 60 16.32 1.86 0.14
N SER A 61 15.96 2.12 1.39
CA SER A 61 16.94 2.29 2.44
C SER A 61 17.71 1.00 2.74
N THR A 62 18.96 1.13 3.19
CA THR A 62 19.86 -0.02 3.41
C THR A 62 19.40 -0.93 4.54
N ASN A 63 18.84 -0.34 5.61
CA ASN A 63 18.36 -1.07 6.78
C ASN A 63 16.84 -1.28 6.77
N GLY A 64 16.13 -0.71 5.79
CA GLY A 64 14.68 -0.69 5.75
C GLY A 64 14.07 0.33 6.71
N THR A 65 12.84 0.73 6.39
CA THR A 65 11.97 1.49 7.29
C THR A 65 10.99 0.53 7.96
N MET A 66 10.88 0.60 9.28
CA MET A 66 9.90 -0.19 10.04
C MET A 66 8.87 0.74 10.69
N VAL A 67 7.62 0.31 10.77
CA VAL A 67 6.57 1.01 11.51
C VAL A 67 5.94 0.04 12.49
N ASN A 68 5.94 0.39 13.77
CA ASN A 68 5.46 -0.45 14.87
C ASN A 68 6.09 -1.87 14.86
N GLY A 69 7.37 -1.96 14.48
CA GLY A 69 8.12 -3.22 14.39
C GLY A 69 7.88 -4.04 13.12
N GLN A 70 7.11 -3.54 12.15
CA GLN A 70 6.89 -4.20 10.86
C GLN A 70 7.65 -3.47 9.73
N PRO A 71 8.44 -4.17 8.88
CA PRO A 71 9.10 -3.53 7.75
C PRO A 71 8.07 -3.12 6.69
N ILE A 72 8.18 -1.88 6.20
CA ILE A 72 7.25 -1.32 5.21
C ILE A 72 8.00 -0.78 3.99
N LYS A 73 7.30 -0.78 2.85
CA LYS A 73 7.70 -0.01 1.65
C LYS A 73 6.87 1.25 1.50
N LYS A 74 5.55 1.11 1.69
CA LYS A 74 4.59 2.20 1.77
C LYS A 74 3.66 1.92 2.94
N HIS A 75 3.42 2.92 3.77
CA HIS A 75 2.58 2.80 4.96
C HIS A 75 1.77 4.07 5.19
N PHE A 76 0.52 3.91 5.59
CA PHE A 76 -0.34 5.02 5.97
C PHE A 76 -0.10 5.34 7.44
N LEU A 77 0.41 6.54 7.74
CA LEU A 77 0.75 6.94 9.10
C LEU A 77 -0.50 7.28 9.91
N GLN A 78 -0.66 6.57 11.02
CA GLN A 78 -1.72 6.80 11.99
C GLN A 78 -1.18 7.53 13.23
N HIS A 79 -2.05 8.29 13.90
CA HIS A 79 -1.69 8.99 15.14
C HIS A 79 -1.09 8.02 16.17
N ASN A 80 0.07 8.38 16.73
CA ASN A 80 0.95 7.56 17.59
C ASN A 80 1.78 6.49 16.91
N ASP A 81 1.80 6.39 15.58
CA ASP A 81 2.70 5.47 14.90
C ASP A 81 4.16 5.76 15.24
N VAL A 82 4.92 4.69 15.49
CA VAL A 82 6.35 4.74 15.75
C VAL A 82 7.08 4.18 14.55
N ILE A 83 7.79 5.05 13.86
CA ILE A 83 8.63 4.73 12.71
C ILE A 83 10.04 4.48 13.24
N GLU A 84 10.62 3.34 12.91
CA GLU A 84 11.96 2.94 13.32
C GLU A 84 12.88 2.92 12.10
N LEU A 85 13.95 3.70 12.19
CA LEU A 85 14.97 3.90 11.16
C LEU A 85 16.32 3.52 11.76
N GLY A 86 16.64 2.23 11.75
CA GLY A 86 17.78 1.68 12.47
C GLY A 86 17.64 1.90 13.99
N LYS A 87 18.49 2.74 14.58
CA LYS A 87 18.46 3.07 16.02
C LYS A 87 17.62 4.31 16.36
N TYR A 88 17.12 5.01 15.36
CA TYR A 88 16.30 6.20 15.56
C TYR A 88 14.83 5.82 15.50
N ARG A 89 14.02 6.46 16.33
CA ARG A 89 12.57 6.29 16.36
C ARG A 89 11.91 7.63 16.12
N LEU A 90 11.04 7.72 15.14
CA LEU A 90 10.22 8.89 14.88
C LEU A 90 8.78 8.57 15.28
N LYS A 91 8.27 9.27 16.29
CA LYS A 91 6.85 9.16 16.67
C LYS A 91 6.03 10.18 15.91
N TYR A 92 5.03 9.71 15.17
CA TYR A 92 4.08 10.55 14.46
C TYR A 92 2.90 10.90 15.36
N ILE A 93 2.62 12.20 15.48
CA ILE A 93 1.52 12.74 16.27
C ILE A 93 0.67 13.63 15.36
N ASN A 94 -0.53 13.16 15.04
CA ASN A 94 -1.55 13.98 14.37
C ASN A 94 -2.55 14.56 15.37
N GLU A 95 -2.55 15.87 15.60
CA GLU A 95 -3.52 16.49 16.53
C GLU A 95 -4.93 16.63 15.92
N GLN A 96 -5.13 16.46 14.61
CA GLN A 96 -6.45 16.59 13.98
C GLN A 96 -7.37 15.40 14.29
N THR A 97 -6.81 14.19 14.39
CA THR A 97 -7.53 12.96 14.78
C THR A 97 -7.93 12.94 16.26
N GLY A 98 -7.29 13.76 17.11
CA GLY A 98 -7.59 13.87 18.54
C GLY A 98 -8.96 14.46 18.86
N THR A 99 -9.65 15.07 17.89
CA THR A 99 -10.97 15.68 18.07
C THR A 99 -12.13 14.78 17.62
N GLN A 100 -11.87 13.67 16.91
CA GLN A 100 -12.92 12.77 16.42
C GLN A 100 -12.88 11.37 17.05
N GLN A 101 -11.73 10.90 17.55
CA GLN A 101 -11.64 9.54 18.12
C GLN A 101 -11.68 9.48 19.65
N SER A 102 -11.42 10.58 20.35
CA SER A 102 -11.53 10.67 21.81
C SER A 102 -12.98 10.87 22.29
N ALA A 103 -13.86 11.43 21.44
CA ALA A 103 -15.25 11.70 21.81
C ALA A 103 -16.19 10.48 21.67
N GLU A 104 -15.79 9.42 20.95
CA GLU A 104 -16.69 8.28 20.68
C GLU A 104 -16.45 7.05 21.60
N PHE A 105 -15.29 6.92 22.24
CA PHE A 105 -14.95 5.74 23.06
C PHE A 105 -14.96 5.93 24.59
N GLU A 106 -15.27 7.12 25.13
CA GLU A 106 -15.30 7.34 26.59
C GLU A 106 -16.68 7.25 27.27
N LYS A 107 -17.80 6.99 26.54
CA LYS A 107 -19.13 7.02 27.17
C LYS A 107 -19.69 5.72 27.75
N THR A 108 -18.93 4.61 27.74
CA THR A 108 -19.43 3.36 28.36
C THR A 108 -18.34 2.67 29.17
N MET A 109 -18.05 3.20 30.36
CA MET A 109 -17.34 2.47 31.41
C MET A 109 -18.21 2.33 32.65
N VAL A 110 -18.84 1.17 32.83
CA VAL A 110 -19.05 0.45 34.12
C VAL A 110 -19.59 -0.95 33.75
N LEU A 111 -19.05 -2.09 34.15
CA LEU A 111 -18.62 -2.54 35.48
C LEU A 111 -17.75 -3.83 35.31
N ARG A 112 -16.66 -3.98 36.08
CA ARG A 112 -15.88 -5.25 36.26
C ARG A 112 -16.64 -6.18 37.27
N PRO A 113 -16.14 -7.37 37.69
CA PRO A 113 -15.05 -8.26 37.23
C PRO A 113 -15.48 -9.76 37.12
N SER A 114 -14.60 -10.65 36.61
CA SER A 114 -14.14 -11.90 37.30
C SER A 114 -13.65 -13.02 36.36
N ALA A 115 -12.64 -13.75 36.86
CA ALA A 115 -12.23 -15.14 36.56
C ALA A 115 -11.28 -15.45 35.37
N VAL A 116 -10.05 -15.81 35.76
CA VAL A 116 -9.16 -16.82 35.12
C VAL A 116 -9.39 -18.18 35.84
N PRO A 117 -8.80 -19.36 35.48
CA PRO A 117 -8.09 -19.84 34.27
C PRO A 117 -8.50 -21.28 33.79
N LYS A 118 -8.08 -21.73 32.59
CA LYS A 118 -7.58 -23.12 32.24
C LYS A 118 -7.22 -23.19 30.75
N VAL A 119 -5.94 -23.35 30.33
CA VAL A 119 -5.08 -24.56 30.20
C VAL A 119 -5.60 -25.67 29.27
N GLY A 120 -4.78 -25.96 28.24
CA GLY A 120 -4.74 -27.19 27.43
C GLY A 120 -5.02 -26.91 25.95
N GLY A 121 -4.17 -27.22 24.96
CA GLY A 121 -2.92 -27.96 24.89
C GLY A 121 -2.79 -28.55 23.47
N ALA A 122 -1.55 -28.66 22.97
CA ALA A 122 -1.08 -29.50 21.85
C ALA A 122 -1.59 -29.17 20.43
N THR A 123 -0.89 -29.37 19.32
CA THR A 123 0.52 -29.60 18.89
C THR A 123 0.47 -29.68 17.34
N ARG A 124 1.63 -29.57 16.68
CA ARG A 124 1.98 -30.01 15.30
C ARG A 124 1.61 -29.06 14.16
N THR A 125 2.33 -28.91 13.05
CA THR A 125 3.67 -29.32 12.58
C THR A 125 3.79 -28.74 11.16
N GLY A 126 4.99 -28.28 10.77
CA GLY A 126 5.46 -28.18 9.36
C GLY A 126 4.87 -27.02 8.56
N ALA A 127 5.49 -26.48 7.52
CA ALA A 127 6.79 -26.63 6.87
C ALA A 127 6.80 -25.43 5.89
N ASP A 128 7.66 -24.45 6.05
CA ASP A 128 8.92 -24.32 5.29
C ASP A 128 8.86 -24.87 3.85
N THR A 129 9.09 -23.98 2.88
CA THR A 129 9.87 -24.18 1.65
C THR A 129 9.63 -22.93 0.81
N GLN A 130 10.59 -21.97 0.83
CA GLN A 130 11.48 -21.61 -0.29
C GLN A 130 10.70 -20.83 -1.39
N ILE A 131 11.23 -19.98 -2.27
CA ILE A 131 12.51 -19.65 -2.89
C ILE A 131 12.14 -18.35 -3.64
N GLY A 132 12.92 -17.28 -3.69
CA GLY A 132 14.18 -17.20 -4.41
C GLY A 132 14.01 -16.39 -5.71
N ALA A 133 14.89 -15.38 -5.87
CA ALA A 133 15.37 -14.80 -7.13
C ALA A 133 14.34 -14.04 -8.01
N ALA A 134 14.68 -13.10 -8.89
CA ALA A 134 15.95 -12.56 -9.37
C ALA A 134 15.70 -11.18 -10.02
N ALA A 135 16.81 -10.45 -10.24
CA ALA A 135 17.18 -9.68 -11.44
C ALA A 135 16.22 -9.76 -12.65
N GLY A 136 15.95 -8.71 -13.43
CA GLY A 136 16.81 -7.61 -13.86
C GLY A 136 16.73 -7.51 -15.38
N GLY A 137 16.67 -6.28 -15.92
CA GLY A 137 16.86 -5.94 -17.35
C GLY A 137 15.67 -6.29 -18.25
N ALA A 138 14.94 -5.37 -18.89
CA ALA A 138 15.36 -4.24 -19.73
C ALA A 138 16.31 -4.71 -20.86
N THR A 139 16.10 -4.45 -22.15
CA THR A 139 15.70 -3.17 -22.76
C THR A 139 15.35 -3.32 -24.26
N THR A 140 14.45 -2.44 -24.72
CA THR A 140 14.33 -1.75 -26.04
C THR A 140 14.02 -2.54 -27.33
N PRO A 141 13.23 -1.93 -28.24
CA PRO A 141 13.76 -0.91 -29.15
C PRO A 141 13.00 0.42 -29.21
N MET A 142 13.71 1.36 -29.82
CA MET A 142 13.53 2.80 -29.93
C MET A 142 12.61 3.17 -31.11
N GLY A 143 11.75 4.16 -30.92
CA GLY A 143 10.93 4.75 -31.97
C GLY A 143 10.52 6.18 -31.59
N ALA A 144 11.01 7.15 -32.36
CA ALA A 144 10.87 8.58 -32.15
C ALA A 144 9.43 9.08 -32.33
N GLY A 145 9.05 10.10 -31.55
CA GLY A 145 7.78 10.79 -31.70
C GLY A 145 7.61 11.89 -30.66
N MET A 146 8.08 13.10 -30.99
CA MET A 146 7.75 14.32 -30.27
C MET A 146 6.23 14.52 -30.23
N SER A 147 5.64 14.51 -29.04
CA SER A 147 4.37 15.19 -28.75
C SER A 147 4.31 15.59 -27.28
N ALA A 148 3.88 16.81 -27.04
CA ALA A 148 3.82 17.50 -25.75
C ALA A 148 3.10 16.71 -24.63
N PRO A 149 3.44 16.93 -23.35
CA PRO A 149 2.65 16.39 -22.25
C PRO A 149 1.23 17.01 -22.29
N PRO A 150 0.16 16.21 -22.24
CA PRO A 150 -1.17 16.76 -21.99
C PRO A 150 -1.18 17.34 -20.58
N ALA A 151 -1.75 18.53 -20.44
CA ALA A 151 -2.04 19.15 -19.16
C ALA A 151 -2.83 18.18 -18.25
N PRO A 152 -2.69 18.27 -16.91
CA PRO A 152 -3.46 17.45 -15.98
C PRO A 152 -4.94 17.76 -16.16
N GLN A 153 -5.71 16.77 -16.61
CA GLN A 153 -7.16 16.89 -16.64
C GLN A 153 -7.70 16.95 -15.19
N PRO A 154 -8.71 17.78 -14.92
CA PRO A 154 -9.28 17.95 -13.58
C PRO A 154 -9.90 16.64 -13.09
N ALA A 155 -9.62 16.29 -11.83
CA ALA A 155 -10.27 15.19 -11.14
C ALA A 155 -11.81 15.35 -11.17
N PRO A 156 -12.57 14.36 -11.67
CA PRO A 156 -14.01 14.30 -11.43
C PRO A 156 -14.30 13.88 -9.98
N ALA A 157 -15.34 14.51 -9.43
CA ALA A 157 -15.91 14.37 -8.09
C ALA A 157 -16.15 12.92 -7.62
N PRO A 158 -16.24 12.68 -6.29
CA PRO A 158 -16.31 11.35 -5.69
C PRO A 158 -17.66 10.69 -5.98
N ALA A 159 -17.66 9.62 -6.80
CA ALA A 159 -18.78 8.73 -6.93
C ALA A 159 -18.62 7.57 -5.95
N ALA A 160 -19.72 7.28 -5.24
CA ALA A 160 -20.05 6.14 -4.38
C ALA A 160 -18.96 5.10 -4.07
N ASN A 161 -18.89 4.71 -2.79
CA ASN A 161 -18.05 3.65 -2.24
C ASN A 161 -18.50 2.26 -2.73
N VAL A 162 -18.45 2.05 -4.04
CA VAL A 162 -18.80 0.81 -4.72
C VAL A 162 -17.67 -0.18 -4.46
N LEU A 163 -17.99 -1.31 -3.83
CA LEU A 163 -17.04 -2.38 -3.51
C LEU A 163 -17.19 -3.47 -4.57
N GLY A 164 -16.23 -3.60 -5.47
CA GLY A 164 -16.14 -4.69 -6.43
C GLY A 164 -15.63 -5.97 -5.79
N ALA A 165 -16.05 -7.10 -6.34
CA ALA A 165 -15.50 -8.41 -6.08
C ALA A 165 -15.23 -9.12 -7.41
N VAL A 166 -14.31 -10.08 -7.40
CA VAL A 166 -13.98 -10.89 -8.56
C VAL A 166 -14.22 -12.35 -8.21
N GLN A 167 -15.12 -13.01 -8.93
CA GLN A 167 -15.36 -14.44 -8.80
C GLN A 167 -14.59 -15.20 -9.88
N ILE A 168 -13.88 -16.24 -9.48
CA ILE A 168 -13.13 -17.08 -10.42
C ILE A 168 -14.09 -18.10 -11.03
N LEU A 169 -14.30 -18.05 -12.34
CA LEU A 169 -15.19 -18.96 -13.07
C LEU A 169 -14.49 -20.27 -13.46
N ASN A 170 -13.17 -20.24 -13.71
CA ASN A 170 -12.44 -21.42 -14.17
C ASN A 170 -11.01 -21.48 -13.61
N GLY A 171 -10.46 -22.68 -13.45
CA GLY A 171 -9.10 -22.93 -12.97
C GLY A 171 -9.04 -23.54 -11.56
N PRO A 172 -7.85 -23.68 -10.97
CA PRO A 172 -7.64 -24.34 -9.68
C PRO A 172 -8.31 -23.63 -8.49
N ASN A 173 -8.77 -22.40 -8.67
CA ASN A 173 -9.49 -21.61 -7.67
C ASN A 173 -10.93 -21.29 -8.10
N ALA A 174 -11.52 -22.06 -9.02
CA ALA A 174 -12.89 -21.85 -9.48
C ALA A 174 -13.89 -21.85 -8.32
N GLY A 175 -14.82 -20.89 -8.34
CA GLY A 175 -15.80 -20.65 -7.27
C GLY A 175 -15.31 -19.74 -6.15
N LYS A 176 -14.01 -19.43 -6.07
CA LYS A 176 -13.48 -18.50 -5.06
C LYS A 176 -13.81 -17.06 -5.44
N GLU A 177 -14.38 -16.33 -4.50
CA GLU A 177 -14.62 -14.90 -4.60
C GLU A 177 -13.48 -14.13 -3.92
N LEU A 178 -12.93 -13.14 -4.62
CA LEU A 178 -11.90 -12.25 -4.10
C LEU A 178 -12.47 -10.83 -4.03
N GLU A 179 -12.70 -10.36 -2.81
CA GLU A 179 -13.19 -9.00 -2.57
C GLU A 179 -12.09 -7.99 -2.86
N LEU A 180 -12.39 -7.00 -3.70
CA LEU A 180 -11.47 -5.91 -4.05
C LEU A 180 -11.53 -4.80 -3.01
N SER A 181 -11.27 -5.17 -1.76
CA SER A 181 -11.19 -4.25 -0.62
C SER A 181 -9.95 -3.35 -0.68
N LYS A 182 -8.88 -3.83 -1.32
CA LYS A 182 -7.61 -3.11 -1.49
C LYS A 182 -7.66 -2.16 -2.69
N PRO A 183 -6.91 -1.03 -2.64
CA PRO A 183 -6.81 -0.11 -3.77
C PRO A 183 -6.12 -0.72 -4.99
N LEU A 184 -5.30 -1.76 -4.79
CA LEU A 184 -4.63 -2.52 -5.84
C LEU A 184 -4.69 -4.00 -5.51
N THR A 185 -5.24 -4.79 -6.43
CA THR A 185 -5.33 -6.25 -6.34
C THR A 185 -4.64 -6.87 -7.55
N THR A 186 -3.60 -7.65 -7.29
CA THR A 186 -2.87 -8.37 -8.34
C THR A 186 -3.52 -9.72 -8.62
N LEU A 187 -3.78 -10.02 -9.89
CA LEU A 187 -4.35 -11.26 -10.39
C LEU A 187 -3.37 -11.93 -11.36
N GLY A 188 -3.32 -13.26 -11.31
CA GLY A 188 -2.49 -14.07 -12.18
C GLY A 188 -1.32 -14.74 -11.47
N LYS A 189 -0.39 -15.30 -12.27
CA LYS A 189 0.76 -16.05 -11.79
C LYS A 189 2.03 -15.22 -11.99
N PRO A 190 2.80 -14.93 -10.94
CA PRO A 190 4.10 -14.25 -11.05
C PRO A 190 4.99 -14.96 -12.09
N GLY A 191 5.60 -14.19 -13.00
CA GLY A 191 6.49 -14.71 -14.05
C GLY A 191 5.80 -15.28 -15.31
N VAL A 192 4.47 -15.46 -15.34
CA VAL A 192 3.74 -15.95 -16.53
C VAL A 192 2.79 -14.88 -17.08
N GLN A 193 1.86 -14.42 -16.25
CA GLN A 193 0.92 -13.37 -16.59
C GLN A 193 0.34 -12.76 -15.33
N VAL A 194 0.49 -11.45 -15.20
CA VAL A 194 0.11 -10.66 -14.03
C VAL A 194 -0.64 -9.42 -14.49
N ALA A 195 -1.90 -9.33 -14.08
CA ALA A 195 -2.72 -8.15 -14.23
C ALA A 195 -2.97 -7.52 -12.85
N VAL A 196 -3.10 -6.22 -12.79
CA VAL A 196 -3.51 -5.52 -11.57
C VAL A 196 -4.85 -4.86 -11.79
N ILE A 197 -5.77 -5.08 -10.86
CA ILE A 197 -7.01 -4.32 -10.77
C ILE A 197 -6.78 -3.21 -9.76
N THR A 198 -6.87 -1.97 -10.24
CA THR A 198 -6.79 -0.75 -9.42
C THR A 198 -8.19 -0.22 -9.16
N ARG A 199 -8.51 0.01 -7.89
CA ARG A 199 -9.73 0.68 -7.47
C ARG A 199 -9.49 2.19 -7.48
N ARG A 200 -10.26 2.92 -8.28
CA ARG A 200 -10.25 4.39 -8.34
C ARG A 200 -11.61 4.94 -7.89
N PRO A 201 -11.70 6.21 -7.47
CA PRO A 201 -13.00 6.84 -7.15
C PRO A 201 -14.00 6.84 -8.32
N GLN A 202 -13.50 6.74 -9.55
CA GLN A 202 -14.28 6.70 -10.78
C GLN A 202 -14.65 5.27 -11.24
N GLY A 203 -14.23 4.21 -10.52
CA GLY A 203 -14.51 2.82 -10.86
C GLY A 203 -13.29 1.89 -10.75
N TYR A 204 -13.43 0.67 -11.27
CA TYR A 204 -12.37 -0.35 -11.30
C TYR A 204 -11.65 -0.34 -12.64
N PHE A 205 -10.34 -0.50 -12.62
CA PHE A 205 -9.51 -0.52 -13.84
C PHE A 205 -8.56 -1.70 -13.79
N ILE A 206 -8.50 -2.49 -14.87
CA ILE A 206 -7.47 -3.52 -15.03
C ILE A 206 -6.30 -2.96 -15.84
N THR A 207 -5.08 -3.33 -15.46
CA THR A 207 -3.87 -2.98 -16.20
C THR A 207 -2.98 -4.22 -16.27
N HIS A 208 -2.39 -4.48 -17.44
CA HIS A 208 -1.36 -5.50 -17.59
C HIS A 208 -0.04 -4.99 -17.01
N VAL A 209 0.58 -5.75 -16.11
CA VAL A 209 1.88 -5.37 -15.52
C VAL A 209 3.00 -6.22 -16.09
N GLU A 210 2.77 -7.52 -16.22
CA GLU A 210 3.84 -8.46 -16.57
C GLU A 210 3.29 -9.70 -17.26
N GLY A 211 4.02 -10.24 -18.24
CA GLY A 211 3.67 -11.47 -18.94
C GLY A 211 3.72 -11.33 -20.46
N ALA A 212 3.99 -12.45 -21.13
CA ALA A 212 4.09 -12.52 -22.59
C ALA A 212 2.72 -12.38 -23.29
N SER A 213 1.63 -12.66 -22.57
CA SER A 213 0.26 -12.55 -23.06
C SER A 213 -0.47 -11.42 -22.35
N PHE A 214 -1.30 -10.70 -23.10
CA PHE A 214 -2.19 -9.69 -22.54
C PHE A 214 -3.46 -10.34 -21.95
N PRO A 215 -3.99 -9.83 -20.83
CA PRO A 215 -5.28 -10.23 -20.32
C PRO A 215 -6.39 -9.97 -21.35
N ILE A 216 -7.43 -10.77 -21.32
CA ILE A 216 -8.60 -10.57 -22.19
C ILE A 216 -9.73 -10.10 -21.28
N VAL A 217 -10.37 -8.99 -21.63
CA VAL A 217 -11.58 -8.49 -20.97
C VAL A 217 -12.71 -8.59 -21.98
N ASN A 218 -13.74 -9.35 -21.65
CA ASN A 218 -14.93 -9.54 -22.48
C ASN A 218 -14.60 -10.01 -23.92
N GLY A 219 -13.64 -10.93 -24.05
CA GLY A 219 -13.16 -11.43 -25.34
C GLY A 219 -12.19 -10.50 -26.08
N LYS A 220 -11.91 -9.30 -25.56
CA LYS A 220 -10.97 -8.33 -26.15
C LYS A 220 -9.66 -8.30 -25.37
N THR A 221 -8.54 -8.53 -26.04
CA THR A 221 -7.20 -8.37 -25.44
C THR A 221 -7.01 -6.92 -25.00
N ILE A 222 -6.68 -6.70 -23.73
CA ILE A 222 -6.31 -5.36 -23.24
C ILE A 222 -4.87 -5.07 -23.65
N ASP A 223 -4.57 -3.81 -23.90
CA ASP A 223 -3.19 -3.36 -24.12
C ASP A 223 -2.51 -2.99 -22.78
N ALA A 224 -1.34 -2.36 -22.82
CA ALA A 224 -0.61 -1.95 -21.62
C ALA A 224 -1.28 -0.78 -20.86
N GLN A 225 -2.34 -0.16 -21.40
CA GLN A 225 -3.07 0.91 -20.74
C GLN A 225 -4.10 0.38 -19.74
N ALA A 226 -4.54 1.27 -18.83
CA ALA A 226 -5.59 0.96 -17.88
C ALA A 226 -6.95 0.88 -18.59
N HIS A 227 -7.57 -0.30 -18.60
CA HIS A 227 -8.92 -0.51 -19.14
C HIS A 227 -9.97 -0.44 -18.01
N PRO A 228 -11.02 0.39 -18.14
CA PRO A 228 -12.11 0.43 -17.16
C PRO A 228 -12.89 -0.90 -17.17
N LEU A 229 -13.19 -1.43 -15.99
CA LEU A 229 -14.04 -2.60 -15.78
C LEU A 229 -15.45 -2.15 -15.38
N LYS A 230 -16.44 -2.84 -15.91
CA LYS A 230 -17.88 -2.68 -15.61
C LYS A 230 -18.38 -3.90 -14.86
N ASP A 231 -19.50 -3.72 -14.17
CA ASP A 231 -20.21 -4.82 -13.52
C ASP A 231 -20.48 -5.99 -14.49
N HIS A 232 -20.25 -7.22 -14.01
CA HIS A 232 -20.27 -8.47 -14.78
C HIS A 232 -19.25 -8.58 -15.93
N ASP A 233 -18.11 -7.88 -15.88
CA ASP A 233 -17.06 -8.06 -16.88
C ASP A 233 -16.29 -9.38 -16.67
N ILE A 234 -16.17 -10.15 -17.77
CA ILE A 234 -15.40 -11.40 -17.78
C ILE A 234 -13.95 -11.10 -18.12
N LEU A 235 -13.05 -11.36 -17.17
CA LEU A 235 -11.61 -11.29 -17.34
C LEU A 235 -11.02 -12.68 -17.55
N GLU A 236 -10.12 -12.81 -18.51
CA GLU A 236 -9.37 -14.03 -18.73
C GLU A 236 -7.87 -13.73 -18.61
N ILE A 237 -7.26 -14.34 -17.58
CA ILE A 237 -5.84 -14.19 -17.24
C ILE A 237 -5.24 -15.59 -17.10
N SER A 238 -4.29 -15.93 -17.94
CA SER A 238 -3.53 -17.20 -17.95
C SER A 238 -4.46 -18.41 -18.12
N GLY A 239 -5.51 -18.28 -18.92
CA GLY A 239 -6.57 -19.28 -19.10
C GLY A 239 -7.54 -19.39 -17.91
N THR A 240 -7.38 -18.57 -16.87
CA THR A 240 -8.30 -18.45 -15.74
C THR A 240 -9.35 -17.40 -16.11
N LYS A 241 -10.60 -17.85 -16.29
CA LYS A 241 -11.74 -16.95 -16.45
C LYS A 241 -12.23 -16.50 -15.09
N MET A 242 -12.54 -15.22 -14.97
CA MET A 242 -12.97 -14.54 -13.77
C MET A 242 -14.09 -13.56 -14.17
N GLU A 243 -15.08 -13.37 -13.32
CA GLU A 243 -16.11 -12.35 -13.48
C GLU A 243 -15.88 -11.28 -12.42
N PHE A 244 -15.77 -10.03 -12.82
CA PHE A 244 -15.82 -8.89 -11.93
C PHE A 244 -17.27 -8.45 -11.80
N PHE A 245 -17.71 -8.22 -10.57
CA PHE A 245 -19.02 -7.66 -10.28
C PHE A 245 -18.91 -6.66 -9.14
N ILE A 246 -19.87 -5.75 -9.10
CA ILE A 246 -19.97 -4.67 -8.16
C ILE A 246 -20.90 -5.12 -7.03
N LYS A 247 -20.40 -5.23 -5.80
CA LYS A 247 -21.23 -5.32 -4.60
C LYS A 247 -21.73 -3.92 -4.27
N THR A 248 -23.04 -3.74 -4.42
CA THR A 248 -23.77 -2.53 -4.01
C THR A 248 -24.29 -2.70 -2.59
#